data_AF-R5B8N7-F1
#
_entry.id   AF-R5B8N7-F1
#
_cell.length_a   1.000
_cell.length_b   1.000
_cell.length_c   1.000
_cell.angle_alpha   90.00
_cell.angle_beta   90.00
_cell.angle_gamma   90.00
#
_symmetry.space_group_name_H-M   'P 1'
#
loop_
_entity.id
_entity.type
_entity.pdbx_description
1 polymer ?
#
loop_
_entity_poly.entity_id
_entity_poly.type
_entity_poly.pdbx_seq_one_letter_code
_entity_poly.pdbx_strand_id
1 'polypeptide(L)'
;MFTPSEFIECLGKISIAKSVKGHLYKDLKLIGNRIDGIRCDTKKHFKLSIEELYCAYEKGVSTTTEMRNYIKGWAYSPALAILNEVYKLEAQVEGLKKVER
;
A
#
# COMPACT_ATOMS: atom_id res chain seq x y z
N MET A 1 -7.27 -4.39 -12.02
CA MET A 1 -5.88 -4.20 -11.58
C MET A 1 -5.27 -3.03 -12.31
N PHE A 2 -4.71 -2.10 -11.56
CA PHE A 2 -3.87 -1.02 -12.07
C PHE A 2 -2.63 -1.58 -12.77
N THR A 3 -2.24 -0.93 -13.86
CA THR A 3 -0.90 -1.06 -14.45
C THR A 3 0.17 -0.56 -13.48
N PRO A 4 1.47 -0.88 -13.68
CA PRO A 4 2.54 -0.39 -12.81
C PRO A 4 2.55 1.14 -12.64
N SER A 5 2.29 1.89 -13.72
CA SER A 5 2.23 3.35 -13.68
C SER A 5 1.03 3.85 -12.87
N GLU A 6 -0.16 3.30 -13.11
CA GLU A 6 -1.37 3.65 -12.33
C GLU A 6 -1.21 3.29 -10.84
N PHE A 7 -0.52 2.20 -10.54
CA PHE A 7 -0.22 1.78 -9.18
C PHE A 7 0.69 2.80 -8.47
N ILE A 8 1.76 3.24 -9.13
CA ILE A 8 2.68 4.26 -8.58
C ILE A 8 1.95 5.60 -8.37
N GLU A 9 1.13 6.02 -9.34
CA GLU A 9 0.31 7.23 -9.21
C GLU A 9 -0.68 7.13 -8.05
N CYS A 10 -1.29 5.96 -7.87
CA CYS A 10 -2.18 5.68 -6.75
C CYS A 10 -1.43 5.79 -5.42
N LEU A 11 -0.26 5.18 -5.30
CA LEU A 11 0.59 5.30 -4.11
C LEU A 11 0.94 6.75 -3.79
N GLY A 12 1.15 7.59 -4.80
CA GLY A 12 1.43 9.03 -4.62
C GLY A 12 0.29 9.81 -3.96
N LYS A 13 -0.94 9.29 -4.00
CA LYS A 13 -2.13 9.89 -3.37
C LYS A 13 -2.32 9.44 -1.92
N ILE A 14 -1.65 8.37 -1.50
CA ILE A 14 -1.79 7.77 -0.17
C ILE A 14 -0.77 8.43 0.78
N SER A 15 -1.23 9.40 1.56
CA SER A 15 -0.40 10.06 2.59
C SER A 15 -0.47 9.38 3.97
N ILE A 16 -1.54 8.61 4.19
CA ILE A 16 -1.86 7.94 5.46
C ILE A 16 -2.43 6.55 5.15
N ALA A 17 -2.05 5.55 5.95
CA ALA A 17 -2.64 4.23 5.90
C ALA A 17 -2.95 3.71 7.32
N LYS A 18 -4.00 2.91 7.47
CA LYS A 18 -4.40 2.34 8.76
C LYS A 18 -4.52 0.83 8.65
N SER A 19 -3.87 0.09 9.56
CA SER A 19 -4.04 -1.36 9.62
C SER A 19 -5.41 -1.75 10.17
N VAL A 20 -5.82 -2.99 9.92
CA VAL A 20 -7.04 -3.59 10.50
C VAL A 20 -7.03 -3.51 12.03
N LYS A 21 -5.85 -3.63 12.65
CA LYS A 21 -5.66 -3.52 14.12
C LYS A 21 -5.60 -2.08 14.64
N GLY A 22 -5.82 -1.08 13.77
CA GLY A 22 -5.86 0.33 14.16
C GLY A 22 -4.52 1.05 14.21
N HIS A 23 -3.41 0.41 13.83
CA HIS A 23 -2.11 1.08 13.76
C HIS A 23 -2.10 2.07 12.60
N LEU A 24 -1.64 3.29 12.89
CA LEU A 24 -1.63 4.40 11.95
C LEU A 24 -0.23 4.60 11.38
N TYR A 25 -0.13 4.67 10.06
CA TYR A 25 1.07 4.97 9.30
C TYR A 25 0.88 6.32 8.62
N LYS A 26 1.84 7.22 8.80
CA LYS A 26 1.81 8.59 8.26
C LYS A 26 3.12 8.92 7.58
N ASP A 27 3.16 10.12 6.99
CA ASP A 27 4.32 10.67 6.30
C ASP A 27 4.79 9.73 5.18
N LEU A 28 3.83 9.07 4.53
CA LEU A 28 4.07 8.18 3.41
C LEU A 28 4.57 9.01 2.24
N LYS A 29 5.79 8.73 1.79
CA LYS A 29 6.45 9.46 0.71
C LYS A 29 7.09 8.49 -0.27
N LEU A 30 6.89 8.75 -1.56
CA LEU A 30 7.61 8.07 -2.62
C LEU A 30 9.00 8.70 -2.79
N ILE A 31 10.03 7.88 -2.67
CA ILE A 31 11.44 8.31 -2.83
C ILE A 31 12.13 7.31 -3.76
N GLY A 32 12.21 7.65 -5.04
CA GLY A 32 12.72 6.72 -6.06
C GLY A 32 11.86 5.45 -6.12
N ASN A 33 12.49 4.26 -5.99
CA ASN A 33 11.80 2.96 -6.04
C ASN A 33 11.32 2.45 -4.67
N ARG A 34 11.10 3.35 -3.70
CA ARG A 34 10.65 2.95 -2.36
C ARG A 34 9.66 3.94 -1.75
N ILE A 35 8.91 3.44 -0.78
CA ILE A 35 8.01 4.19 0.09
C ILE A 35 8.68 4.31 1.45
N ASP A 36 8.89 5.53 1.93
CA ASP A 36 9.33 5.81 3.29
C ASP A 36 8.12 6.26 4.13
N GLY A 37 8.04 5.86 5.38
CA GLY A 37 6.92 6.22 6.26
C GLY A 37 7.21 6.00 7.74
N ILE A 38 6.29 6.47 8.60
CA ILE A 38 6.40 6.39 10.05
C ILE A 38 5.18 5.68 10.64
N ARG A 39 5.43 4.71 11.50
CA ARG A 39 4.39 4.12 12.34
C ARG A 39 4.17 5.00 13.58
N CYS A 40 2.97 5.55 13.74
CA CYS A 40 2.71 6.63 14.70
C CYS A 40 2.86 6.25 16.17
N ASP A 41 2.47 5.03 16.54
CA ASP A 41 2.46 4.55 17.93
C ASP A 41 3.88 4.29 18.48
N THR A 42 4.77 3.80 17.63
CA THR A 42 6.14 3.41 18.00
C THR A 42 7.18 4.39 17.50
N LYS A 43 6.78 5.39 16.69
CA LYS A 43 7.67 6.32 15.97
C LYS A 43 8.74 5.63 15.12
N LYS A 44 8.53 4.36 14.78
CA LYS A 44 9.46 3.58 13.96
C LYS A 44 9.29 3.96 12.50
N HIS A 45 10.40 4.32 11.89
CA HIS A 45 10.48 4.52 10.45
C HIS A 45 10.52 3.18 9.74
N PHE A 46 9.82 3.08 8.61
CA PHE A 46 9.88 1.92 7.73
C PHE A 46 10.15 2.36 6.30
N LYS A 47 10.64 1.40 5.51
CA LYS A 47 10.91 1.52 4.09
C LYS A 47 10.32 0.31 3.39
N LEU A 48 9.72 0.52 2.23
CA LEU A 48 9.09 -0.53 1.41
C LEU A 48 9.53 -0.39 -0.03
N SER A 49 9.94 -1.48 -0.67
CA SER A 49 10.15 -1.49 -2.11
C SER A 49 8.79 -1.37 -2.82
N ILE A 50 8.69 -0.48 -3.80
CA ILE A 50 7.50 -0.35 -4.63
C ILE A 50 7.31 -1.62 -5.47
N GLU A 51 8.41 -2.17 -5.99
CA GLU A 51 8.40 -3.40 -6.79
C GLU A 51 7.90 -4.60 -5.97
N GLU A 52 8.40 -4.79 -4.75
CA GLU A 52 7.94 -5.89 -3.88
C GLU A 52 6.45 -5.73 -3.53
N LEU A 53 6.00 -4.49 -3.30
CA LEU A 53 4.61 -4.19 -3.00
C LEU A 53 3.70 -4.41 -4.20
N TYR A 54 4.15 -4.06 -5.41
CA TYR A 54 3.42 -4.29 -6.65
C TYR A 54 3.30 -5.79 -6.96
N CYS A 55 4.36 -6.58 -6.75
CA CYS A 55 4.30 -8.04 -6.85
C CYS A 55 3.24 -8.64 -5.90
N ALA A 56 3.13 -8.13 -4.67
CA ALA A 56 2.09 -8.56 -3.73
C ALA A 56 0.67 -8.16 -4.20
N TYR A 57 0.55 -6.95 -4.76
CA TYR A 57 -0.70 -6.45 -5.35
C TYR A 57 -1.21 -7.35 -6.48
N GLU A 58 -0.35 -7.68 -7.45
CA GLU A 58 -0.68 -8.53 -8.60
C GLU A 58 -1.10 -9.95 -8.18
N LYS A 59 -0.58 -10.43 -7.04
CA LYS A 59 -0.93 -11.73 -6.48
C LYS A 59 -2.17 -11.70 -5.58
N GLY A 60 -2.79 -10.54 -5.38
CA GLY A 60 -3.99 -10.40 -4.58
C GLY A 60 -3.76 -10.66 -3.08
N VAL A 61 -2.58 -10.33 -2.57
CA VAL A 61 -2.22 -10.54 -1.16
C VAL A 61 -3.17 -9.77 -0.25
N SER A 62 -3.77 -10.46 0.72
CA SER A 62 -4.80 -9.88 1.60
C SER A 62 -4.47 -10.01 3.09
N THR A 63 -3.44 -10.79 3.45
CA THR A 63 -3.04 -11.03 4.83
C THR A 63 -1.59 -10.66 5.10
N THR A 64 -1.28 -10.36 6.36
CA THR A 64 0.12 -10.10 6.76
C THR A 64 0.99 -11.34 6.69
N THR A 65 0.39 -12.54 6.72
CA THR A 65 1.10 -13.81 6.60
C THR A 65 1.56 -14.01 5.17
N GLU A 66 0.69 -13.81 4.19
CA GLU A 66 1.04 -13.85 2.77
C GLU A 66 2.05 -12.76 2.40
N MET A 67 1.88 -11.56 2.95
CA MET A 67 2.78 -10.42 2.70
C MET A 67 4.24 -10.73 3.08
N ARG A 68 4.48 -11.68 3.99
CA ARG A 68 5.84 -12.11 4.38
C ARG A 68 6.63 -12.76 3.25
N ASN A 69 5.94 -13.27 2.24
CA ASN A 69 6.59 -13.90 1.09
C ASN A 69 7.12 -12.87 0.08
N TYR A 70 6.73 -11.60 0.20
CA TYR A 70 7.05 -10.55 -0.77
C TYR A 70 7.92 -9.44 -0.18
N ILE A 71 7.54 -8.96 1.00
CA ILE A 71 8.21 -7.82 1.63
C ILE A 71 9.36 -8.32 2.48
N LYS A 72 10.54 -7.73 2.37
CA LYS A 72 11.65 -8.08 3.27
C LYS A 72 11.57 -7.33 4.60
N GLY A 73 12.01 -7.95 5.69
CA GLY A 73 12.22 -7.28 6.98
C GLY A 73 11.03 -7.37 7.95
N TRP A 74 10.48 -6.23 8.37
CA TRP A 74 9.38 -6.19 9.35
C TRP A 74 8.19 -5.33 8.89
N ALA A 75 8.27 -4.80 7.67
CA ALA A 75 7.32 -3.83 7.13
C ALA A 75 6.06 -4.48 6.50
N TYR A 76 5.75 -5.74 6.82
CA TYR A 76 4.58 -6.47 6.31
C TYR A 76 3.25 -5.81 6.68
N SER A 77 3.13 -5.34 7.92
CA SER A 77 1.92 -4.68 8.41
C SER A 77 1.69 -3.30 7.75
N PRO A 78 2.70 -2.41 7.65
CA PRO A 78 2.54 -1.18 6.87
C PRO A 78 2.30 -1.46 5.39
N ALA A 79 2.98 -2.45 4.78
CA ALA A 79 2.75 -2.83 3.39
C ALA A 79 1.29 -3.22 3.13
N LEU A 80 0.73 -4.11 3.94
CA LEU A 80 -0.67 -4.52 3.79
C LEU A 80 -1.63 -3.34 4.01
N ALA A 81 -1.34 -2.46 4.98
CA ALA A 81 -2.18 -1.29 5.22
C ALA A 81 -2.21 -0.34 4.01
N ILE A 82 -1.06 -0.09 3.38
CA ILE A 82 -0.96 0.73 2.16
C ILE A 82 -1.68 0.03 1.00
N LEU A 83 -1.46 -1.27 0.84
CA LEU A 83 -2.08 -2.06 -0.22
C LEU A 83 -3.62 -2.06 -0.11
N ASN A 84 -4.15 -2.11 1.10
CA ASN A 84 -5.59 -1.98 1.34
C ASN A 84 -6.14 -0.61 0.91
N GLU A 85 -5.38 0.47 1.06
CA GLU A 85 -5.80 1.78 0.54
C GLU A 85 -5.79 1.80 -1.00
N VAL A 86 -4.81 1.13 -1.63
CA VAL A 86 -4.80 0.95 -3.10
C VAL A 86 -6.05 0.22 -3.56
N TYR A 87 -6.41 -0.91 -2.93
CA TYR A 87 -7.62 -1.67 -3.28
C TYR A 87 -8.90 -0.84 -3.13
N LYS A 88 -9.00 0.00 -2.09
CA LYS A 88 -10.15 0.90 -1.92
C LYS A 88 -10.24 1.92 -3.05
N LEU A 89 -9.12 2.55 -3.40
CA LEU A 89 -9.07 3.55 -4.47
C LEU A 89 -9.39 2.92 -5.83
N GLU A 90 -8.88 1.72 -6.09
CA GLU A 90 -9.22 0.95 -7.30
C GLU A 90 -10.72 0.67 -7.39
N ALA A 91 -11.32 0.15 -6.31
CA ALA A 91 -12.76 -0.12 -6.26
C ALA A 91 -13.61 1.14 -6.48
N GLN A 92 -13.16 2.31 -5.99
CA GLN A 92 -13.82 3.59 -6.24
C GLN A 92 -13.77 3.99 -7.72
N VAL A 93 -12.60 3.85 -8.36
CA VAL A 93 -12.43 4.15 -9.80
C VAL A 93 -13.29 3.23 -10.66
N GLU A 94 -13.33 1.93 -10.34
CA GLU A 94 -14.20 0.97 -11.05
C GLU A 94 -15.69 1.25 -10.83
N GLY A 95 -16.08 1.68 -9.63
CA GLY A 95 -17.44 2.09 -9.32
C GLY A 95 -17.89 3.31 -10.13
N LEU A 96 -17.02 4.33 -10.26
CA LEU A 96 -17.31 5.53 -11.06
C LEU A 96 -17.52 5.19 -12.55
N LYS A 97 -16.67 4.33 -13.12
CA LYS A 97 -16.80 3.88 -14.52
C LYS A 97 -18.12 3.14 -14.83
N LYS A 98 -18.79 2.59 -13.81
CA LYS A 98 -20.09 1.92 -13.97
C LYS A 98 -21.27 2.89 -13.92
N VAL A 99 -21.11 4.05 -13.27
CA VAL A 99 -22.16 5.08 -13.17
C VAL A 99 -22.24 5.92 -14.45
N GLU A 100 -21.15 6.05 -15.19
CA GLU A 100 -21.07 6.80 -16.45
C GLU A 100 -21.49 5.99 -17.70
N ARG A 101 -22.09 4.80 -17.53
CA ARG A 101 -22.52 3.92 -18.64
C ARG A 101 -24.03 3.78 -18.73
#